data_AF-A0A1E7H2X6-F1
#
_entry.id   AF-A0A1E7H2X6-F1
#
_cell.length_a   1.000
_cell.length_b   1.000
_cell.length_c   1.000
_cell.angle_alpha   90.00
_cell.angle_beta   90.00
_cell.angle_gamma   90.00
#
_symmetry.space_group_name_H-M   'P 1'
#
loop_
_entity.id
_entity.type
_entity.pdbx_description
1 polymer ?
#
loop_
_entity_poly.entity_id
_entity_poly.type
_entity_poly.pdbx_seq_one_letter_code
_entity_poly.pdbx_strand_id
1 'polypeptide(L)'
;MFNDKGYSKALVIGAGSGRDMASCVLITERLRKLGTGVDLAGFLTPWALHTFDGELEKPVNELGGKKTRKFIASEERVYLDSYFEPEMVKFNREFGLGTGRFYLFSLQYGTVRLQDELERLIKGNSYDTVIALDVGGDILARKKDYPWLLTPVVDFSCLNILAGLGSMIESHLIVVAPGVDGEIPCRNLQEIFDELEGKGLVLDSEELRKNGSSYQTYQRVNNEINSRTRSYSNTFRLIEKVVSSNRAHITDTLKKRVSVKERTWKLSFPVDLRSSLAKGMYLFDLKSIYSIRDAEFSYKNIFEAFMRLKQLGAGGTEIDLSFVPGSIDGGEYKDTVFLLTPPDRIEDTVRKAILEHGIRLTAQGDIQCSVILEKDRHGINLPSNLDVHEKPGCFDTAHFCTRRTLNTLRP
;
A
#
# COMPACT_ATOMS: atom_id res chain seq x y z
N MET A 1 11.07 15.26 17.08
CA MET A 1 10.56 15.48 15.72
C MET A 1 9.71 16.75 15.71
N PHE A 2 10.05 17.76 14.91
CA PHE A 2 9.28 19.02 14.66
C PHE A 2 9.25 20.16 15.69
N ASN A 3 9.96 20.10 16.82
CA ASN A 3 9.84 21.12 17.88
C ASN A 3 10.19 22.56 17.43
N ASP A 4 11.03 22.70 16.39
CA ASP A 4 11.49 24.01 15.90
C ASP A 4 10.74 24.48 14.64
N LYS A 5 9.74 23.71 14.17
CA LYS A 5 9.05 23.99 12.91
C LYS A 5 7.68 24.64 13.18
N GLY A 6 7.57 25.93 12.85
CA GLY A 6 6.38 26.75 13.04
C GLY A 6 5.29 26.53 11.98
N TYR A 7 4.90 25.28 11.74
CA TYR A 7 3.84 24.96 10.79
C TYR A 7 2.46 25.39 11.29
N SER A 8 1.71 26.06 10.42
CA SER A 8 0.33 26.44 10.69
C SER A 8 -0.63 25.29 10.38
N LYS A 9 -0.43 24.54 9.29
CA LYS A 9 -1.35 23.49 8.87
C LYS A 9 -0.68 22.36 8.07
N ALA A 10 -0.72 21.16 8.62
CA ALA A 10 -0.15 19.96 8.03
C ALA A 10 -1.23 19.05 7.42
N LEU A 11 -0.89 18.45 6.28
CA LEU A 11 -1.56 17.25 5.76
C LEU A 11 -0.70 16.04 6.08
N VAL A 12 -1.19 15.15 6.95
CA VAL A 12 -0.48 13.92 7.32
C VAL A 12 -1.07 12.74 6.56
N ILE A 13 -0.24 12.03 5.81
CA ILE A 13 -0.64 10.99 4.86
C ILE A 13 -0.06 9.65 5.31
N GLY A 14 -0.91 8.64 5.53
CA GLY A 14 -0.44 7.25 5.62
C GLY A 14 0.09 6.82 4.25
N ALA A 15 1.38 6.48 4.17
CA ALA A 15 2.09 6.22 2.93
C ALA A 15 1.68 4.87 2.31
N GLY A 16 1.42 3.87 3.13
CA GLY A 16 0.74 2.64 2.73
C GLY A 16 -0.79 2.75 2.73
N SER A 17 -1.45 1.69 2.25
CA SER A 17 -2.91 1.56 2.39
C SER A 17 -3.30 1.04 3.77
N GLY A 18 -4.56 1.23 4.18
CA GLY A 18 -5.04 0.69 5.45
C GLY A 18 -4.36 1.32 6.67
N ARG A 19 -3.60 0.52 7.43
CA ARG A 19 -3.20 0.85 8.83
C ARG A 19 -2.20 1.98 8.98
N ASP A 20 -1.53 2.38 7.92
CA ASP A 20 -0.63 3.53 7.96
C ASP A 20 -1.39 4.82 8.25
N MET A 21 -2.60 4.94 7.70
CA MET A 21 -3.51 6.04 8.02
C MET A 21 -3.87 6.06 9.52
N ALA A 22 -4.05 4.88 10.14
CA ALA A 22 -4.27 4.79 11.58
C ALA A 22 -2.98 5.14 12.37
N SER A 23 -1.80 4.80 11.85
CA SER A 23 -0.51 5.10 12.47
C SER A 23 -0.17 6.59 12.48
N CYS A 24 -0.79 7.39 11.61
CA CYS A 24 -0.69 8.85 11.63
C CYS A 24 -1.02 9.47 13.00
N VAL A 25 -1.86 8.80 13.81
CA VAL A 25 -2.18 9.28 15.17
C VAL A 25 -0.97 9.37 16.09
N LEU A 26 0.13 8.66 15.80
CA LEU A 26 1.39 8.73 16.56
C LEU A 26 1.98 10.15 16.55
N ILE A 27 1.81 10.88 15.45
CA ILE A 27 2.40 12.21 15.26
C ILE A 27 1.38 13.35 15.39
N THR A 28 0.09 13.06 15.19
CA THR A 28 -0.99 14.05 15.27
C THR A 28 -1.01 14.80 16.59
N GLU A 29 -0.92 14.09 17.72
CA GLU A 29 -0.96 14.73 19.06
C GLU A 29 0.17 15.75 19.21
N ARG A 30 1.36 15.41 18.69
CA ARG A 30 2.55 16.26 18.77
C ARG A 30 2.40 17.52 17.95
N LEU A 31 2.01 17.40 16.67
CA LEU A 31 1.77 18.55 15.79
C LEU A 31 0.72 19.50 16.40
N ARG A 32 -0.35 18.95 16.97
CA ARG A 32 -1.37 19.75 17.65
C ARG A 32 -0.85 20.49 18.89
N LYS A 33 0.00 19.86 19.71
CA LYS A 33 0.64 20.52 20.86
C LYS A 33 1.55 21.69 20.44
N LEU A 34 2.05 21.67 19.20
CA LEU A 34 2.80 22.77 18.59
C LEU A 34 1.88 23.84 17.96
N GLY A 35 0.55 23.69 18.06
CA GLY A 35 -0.42 24.62 17.49
C GLY A 35 -0.70 24.40 16.01
N THR A 36 -0.17 23.34 15.40
CA THR A 36 -0.40 23.01 13.98
C THR A 36 -1.77 22.39 13.79
N GLY A 37 -2.57 22.92 12.85
CA GLY A 37 -3.79 22.26 12.39
C GLY A 37 -3.46 21.01 11.59
N VAL A 38 -4.14 19.89 11.82
CA VAL A 38 -3.83 18.61 11.19
C VAL A 38 -5.05 18.05 10.46
N ASP A 39 -4.92 17.85 9.16
CA ASP A 39 -5.83 17.01 8.37
C ASP A 39 -5.13 15.67 8.06
N LEU A 40 -5.91 14.60 7.95
CA LEU A 40 -5.38 13.24 7.69
C LEU A 40 -5.74 12.77 6.28
N ALA A 41 -4.85 11.98 5.70
CA ALA A 41 -5.14 11.23 4.48
C ALA A 41 -4.51 9.84 4.47
N GLY A 42 -4.93 9.03 3.53
CA GLY A 42 -4.33 7.73 3.23
C GLY A 42 -4.67 7.32 1.80
N PHE A 43 -4.07 6.23 1.33
CA PHE A 43 -4.37 5.69 0.01
C PHE A 43 -5.47 4.62 0.07
N LEU A 44 -6.35 4.66 -0.92
CA LEU A 44 -7.28 3.58 -1.19
C LEU A 44 -6.54 2.34 -1.66
N THR A 45 -7.08 1.18 -1.31
CA THR A 45 -6.56 -0.11 -1.75
C THR A 45 -6.61 -0.25 -3.27
N PRO A 46 -5.46 -0.36 -3.97
CA PRO A 46 -5.41 -0.23 -5.43
C PRO A 46 -6.11 -1.34 -6.23
N TRP A 47 -6.33 -2.52 -5.66
CA TRP A 47 -7.05 -3.62 -6.33
C TRP A 47 -8.54 -3.68 -5.96
N ALA A 48 -9.00 -2.75 -5.13
CA ALA A 48 -10.40 -2.63 -4.77
C ALA A 48 -10.99 -1.37 -5.39
N LEU A 49 -12.30 -1.39 -5.51
CA LEU A 49 -13.12 -0.27 -5.93
C LEU A 49 -13.82 0.30 -4.71
N HIS A 50 -13.92 1.62 -4.67
CA HIS A 50 -14.60 2.32 -3.60
C HIS A 50 -15.67 3.24 -4.15
N THR A 51 -16.77 3.35 -3.41
CA THR A 51 -17.81 4.36 -3.69
C THR A 51 -17.99 5.27 -2.50
N PHE A 52 -18.31 6.53 -2.75
CA PHE A 52 -18.62 7.56 -1.78
C PHE A 52 -19.99 8.13 -2.12
N ASP A 53 -20.99 7.87 -1.28
CA ASP A 53 -22.41 8.19 -1.52
C ASP A 53 -22.97 7.62 -2.83
N GLY A 54 -22.46 6.44 -3.23
CA GLY A 54 -22.87 5.75 -4.46
C GLY A 54 -22.12 6.22 -5.71
N GLU A 55 -21.34 7.30 -5.63
CA GLU A 55 -20.42 7.68 -6.71
C GLU A 55 -19.12 6.89 -6.61
N LEU A 56 -18.55 6.50 -7.75
CA LEU A 56 -17.24 5.87 -7.80
C LEU A 56 -16.16 6.83 -7.27
N GLU A 57 -15.12 6.27 -6.64
CA GLU A 57 -13.94 7.01 -6.18
C GLU A 57 -13.37 7.95 -7.24
N LYS A 58 -12.93 9.13 -6.81
CA LYS A 58 -12.18 10.12 -7.58
C LYS A 58 -10.70 10.04 -7.18
N PRO A 59 -9.77 10.73 -7.87
CA PRO A 59 -8.38 10.78 -7.42
C PRO A 59 -8.25 11.24 -5.96
N VAL A 60 -9.00 12.26 -5.55
CA VAL A 60 -9.06 12.75 -4.17
C VAL A 60 -10.49 12.63 -3.64
N ASN A 61 -10.68 11.95 -2.51
CA ASN A 61 -11.99 11.70 -1.91
C ASN A 61 -12.03 12.22 -0.47
N GLU A 62 -12.80 13.27 -0.20
CA GLU A 62 -13.07 13.70 1.18
C GLU A 62 -14.13 12.82 1.83
N LEU A 63 -13.86 12.31 3.04
CA LEU A 63 -14.72 11.37 3.75
C LEU A 63 -15.99 11.99 4.33
N GLY A 64 -15.96 13.22 4.87
CA GLY A 64 -17.14 14.06 5.17
C GLY A 64 -18.37 13.46 5.86
N GLY A 65 -18.32 12.24 6.42
CA GLY A 65 -19.52 11.49 6.85
C GLY A 65 -20.28 10.76 5.72
N LYS A 66 -19.72 10.71 4.50
CA LYS A 66 -20.28 10.00 3.35
C LYS A 66 -20.41 8.51 3.61
N LYS A 67 -21.41 7.87 3.00
CA LYS A 67 -21.54 6.41 2.97
C LYS A 67 -20.51 5.84 2.01
N THR A 68 -19.54 5.13 2.55
CA THR A 68 -18.48 4.52 1.75
C THR A 68 -18.70 3.02 1.60
N ARG A 69 -18.21 2.46 0.50
CA ARG A 69 -18.16 1.00 0.28
C ARG A 69 -16.84 0.65 -0.38
N LYS A 70 -16.39 -0.58 -0.17
CA LYS A 70 -15.22 -1.20 -0.80
C LYS A 70 -15.62 -2.56 -1.38
N PHE A 71 -15.28 -2.85 -2.63
CA PHE A 71 -15.61 -4.09 -3.32
C PHE A 71 -14.56 -4.47 -4.37
N ILE A 72 -14.54 -5.73 -4.82
CA ILE A 72 -13.64 -6.20 -5.88
C ILE A 72 -14.41 -6.21 -7.21
N ALA A 73 -13.79 -5.69 -8.29
CA ALA A 73 -14.44 -5.50 -9.59
C ALA A 73 -15.11 -6.76 -10.19
N SER A 74 -14.53 -7.94 -9.96
CA SER A 74 -15.07 -9.21 -10.47
C SER A 74 -16.32 -9.70 -9.74
N GLU A 75 -16.59 -9.16 -8.55
CA GLU A 75 -17.63 -9.65 -7.67
C GLU A 75 -18.26 -8.44 -6.98
N GLU A 76 -19.31 -7.87 -7.60
CA GLU A 76 -20.18 -6.81 -7.03
C GLU A 76 -20.74 -7.16 -5.63
N ARG A 77 -20.44 -8.33 -5.09
CA ARG A 77 -20.90 -8.88 -3.81
C ARG A 77 -19.78 -9.18 -2.80
N VAL A 78 -18.50 -9.00 -3.13
CA VAL A 78 -17.42 -9.18 -2.13
C VAL A 78 -17.20 -7.88 -1.39
N TYR A 79 -17.80 -7.81 -0.20
CA TYR A 79 -17.42 -6.84 0.81
C TYR A 79 -16.09 -7.27 1.43
N LEU A 80 -15.12 -6.36 1.46
CA LEU A 80 -13.86 -6.61 2.14
C LEU A 80 -14.01 -6.24 3.63
N ASP A 81 -14.01 -7.24 4.50
CA ASP A 81 -14.21 -7.12 5.95
C ASP A 81 -13.23 -6.14 6.64
N SER A 82 -12.13 -5.77 6.00
CA SER A 82 -11.06 -4.94 6.57
C SER A 82 -11.14 -3.44 6.24
N TYR A 83 -12.21 -2.94 5.61
CA TYR A 83 -12.32 -1.52 5.23
C TYR A 83 -12.67 -0.63 6.43
N PHE A 84 -11.66 -0.03 7.06
CA PHE A 84 -11.81 0.75 8.30
C PHE A 84 -11.57 2.24 8.12
N GLU A 85 -10.92 2.66 7.02
CA GLU A 85 -10.56 4.04 6.74
C GLU A 85 -11.75 5.02 6.92
N PRO A 86 -12.99 4.69 6.51
CA PRO A 86 -14.16 5.52 6.77
C PRO A 86 -14.50 5.70 8.26
N GLU A 87 -14.18 4.70 9.10
CA GLU A 87 -14.41 4.73 10.54
C GLU A 87 -13.45 5.70 11.24
N MET A 88 -12.34 6.11 10.60
CA MET A 88 -11.39 7.08 11.16
C MET A 88 -12.04 8.42 11.53
N VAL A 89 -13.07 8.85 10.79
CA VAL A 89 -13.84 10.06 11.13
C VAL A 89 -14.60 9.89 12.46
N LYS A 90 -15.11 8.68 12.74
CA LYS A 90 -15.75 8.37 14.02
C LYS A 90 -14.71 8.26 15.13
N PHE A 91 -13.62 7.55 14.90
CA PHE A 91 -12.51 7.43 15.85
C PHE A 91 -11.92 8.80 16.24
N ASN A 92 -11.84 9.74 15.30
CA ASN A 92 -11.42 11.11 15.59
C ASN A 92 -12.29 11.76 16.68
N ARG A 93 -13.62 11.61 16.59
CA ARG A 93 -14.56 12.15 17.57
C ARG A 93 -14.52 11.38 18.88
N GLU A 94 -14.53 10.05 18.82
CA GLU A 94 -14.60 9.18 19.99
C GLU A 94 -13.33 9.24 20.86
N PHE A 95 -12.15 9.28 20.23
CA PHE A 95 -10.87 9.32 20.93
C PHE A 95 -10.31 10.74 21.09
N GLY A 96 -11.01 11.77 20.60
CA GLY A 96 -10.58 13.17 20.70
C GLY A 96 -9.26 13.44 19.97
N LEU A 97 -9.01 12.76 18.84
CA LEU A 97 -7.76 12.92 18.07
C LEU A 97 -7.60 14.36 17.56
N GLY A 98 -8.74 15.08 17.41
CA GLY A 98 -8.85 16.49 17.03
C GLY A 98 -8.13 16.82 15.73
N THR A 99 -8.17 15.89 14.78
CA THR A 99 -7.85 16.14 13.39
C THR A 99 -9.04 16.79 12.71
N GLY A 100 -8.78 17.57 11.67
CA GLY A 100 -9.80 18.19 10.86
C GLY A 100 -10.36 17.22 9.83
N ARG A 101 -10.09 17.49 8.56
CA ARG A 101 -10.60 16.75 7.41
C ARG A 101 -9.85 15.45 7.19
N PHE A 102 -10.54 14.55 6.51
CA PHE A 102 -10.04 13.21 6.17
C PHE A 102 -10.19 12.98 4.67
N TYR A 103 -9.09 12.61 4.01
CA TYR A 103 -9.05 12.33 2.58
C TYR A 103 -8.58 10.91 2.29
N LEU A 104 -9.07 10.33 1.19
CA LEU A 104 -8.59 9.07 0.65
C LEU A 104 -8.19 9.25 -0.82
N PHE A 105 -6.98 8.83 -1.16
CA PHE A 105 -6.41 9.01 -2.49
C PHE A 105 -6.54 7.73 -3.32
N SER A 106 -7.07 7.85 -4.52
CA SER A 106 -7.20 6.74 -5.47
C SER A 106 -5.99 6.67 -6.40
N LEU A 107 -5.38 5.49 -6.48
CA LEU A 107 -4.34 5.16 -7.46
C LEU A 107 -4.90 4.62 -8.78
N GLN A 108 -6.22 4.43 -8.88
CA GLN A 108 -6.86 3.88 -10.10
C GLN A 108 -6.61 4.75 -11.33
N TYR A 109 -6.45 6.05 -11.13
CA TYR A 109 -6.36 7.06 -12.19
C TYR A 109 -4.93 7.53 -12.51
N GLY A 110 -3.93 6.80 -12.02
CA GLY A 110 -2.53 7.13 -12.24
C GLY A 110 -1.97 8.20 -11.30
N THR A 111 -0.65 8.23 -11.18
CA THR A 111 0.04 9.13 -10.23
C THR A 111 0.04 10.58 -10.68
N VAL A 112 0.16 10.84 -11.98
CA VAL A 112 0.19 12.22 -12.53
C VAL A 112 -1.09 12.98 -12.20
N ARG A 113 -2.25 12.38 -12.49
CA ARG A 113 -3.54 13.01 -12.20
C ARG A 113 -3.76 13.21 -10.71
N LEU A 114 -3.35 12.25 -9.89
CA LEU A 114 -3.44 12.37 -8.44
C LEU A 114 -2.54 13.49 -7.90
N GLN A 115 -1.32 13.62 -8.43
CA GLN A 115 -0.41 14.72 -8.08
C GLN A 115 -1.04 16.08 -8.38
N ASP A 116 -1.61 16.27 -9.58
CA ASP A 116 -2.27 17.54 -9.97
C ASP A 116 -3.48 17.89 -9.07
N GLU A 117 -4.27 16.89 -8.67
CA GLU A 117 -5.40 17.07 -7.75
C GLU A 117 -4.93 17.33 -6.31
N LEU A 118 -3.84 16.68 -5.88
CA LEU A 118 -3.25 16.89 -4.58
C LEU A 118 -2.64 18.28 -4.45
N GLU A 119 -1.97 18.80 -5.47
CA GLU A 119 -1.46 20.18 -5.47
C GLU A 119 -2.61 21.20 -5.33
N ARG A 120 -3.73 20.98 -6.03
CA ARG A 120 -4.94 21.80 -5.87
C ARG A 120 -5.53 21.70 -4.47
N LEU A 121 -5.57 20.50 -3.90
CA LEU A 121 -6.02 20.29 -2.52
C LEU A 121 -5.13 21.06 -1.54
N ILE A 122 -3.81 20.97 -1.71
CA ILE A 122 -2.83 21.63 -0.86
C ILE A 122 -2.99 23.13 -0.88
N LYS A 123 -3.04 23.71 -2.09
CA LYS A 123 -3.24 25.14 -2.28
C LYS A 123 -4.59 25.61 -1.74
N GLY A 124 -5.67 24.88 -2.03
CA GLY A 124 -7.03 25.24 -1.64
C GLY A 124 -7.28 25.18 -0.13
N ASN A 125 -6.48 24.40 0.60
CA ASN A 125 -6.58 24.25 2.05
C ASN A 125 -5.47 24.95 2.84
N SER A 126 -4.56 25.64 2.13
CA SER A 126 -3.40 26.31 2.70
C SER A 126 -2.55 25.40 3.59
N TYR A 127 -2.28 24.16 3.16
CA TYR A 127 -1.26 23.35 3.84
C TYR A 127 0.12 23.94 3.56
N ASP A 128 0.95 24.09 4.60
CA ASP A 128 2.34 24.54 4.49
C ASP A 128 3.34 23.38 4.62
N THR A 129 2.87 22.21 5.07
CA THR A 129 3.66 20.98 5.10
C THR A 129 2.83 19.74 4.79
N VAL A 130 3.48 18.76 4.17
CA VAL A 130 2.98 17.40 3.99
C VAL A 130 3.91 16.44 4.70
N ILE A 131 3.34 15.51 5.48
CA ILE A 131 4.11 14.49 6.19
C ILE A 131 3.57 13.12 5.79
N ALA A 132 4.36 12.34 5.05
CA ALA A 132 4.09 10.94 4.81
C ALA A 132 4.50 10.12 6.03
N LEU A 133 3.70 9.13 6.42
CA LEU A 133 4.02 8.18 7.47
C LEU A 133 3.88 6.76 6.93
N ASP A 134 4.98 6.03 6.97
CA ASP A 134 5.10 4.65 6.56
C ASP A 134 5.37 3.76 7.77
N VAL A 135 4.77 2.56 7.81
CA VAL A 135 5.01 1.59 8.87
C VAL A 135 5.74 0.37 8.32
N GLY A 136 6.94 0.12 8.82
CA GLY A 136 7.77 -1.01 8.38
C GLY A 136 8.95 -0.58 7.52
N GLY A 137 8.90 0.57 6.86
CA GLY A 137 10.06 1.15 6.17
C GLY A 137 10.33 0.55 4.80
N ASP A 138 9.39 -0.19 4.24
CA ASP A 138 9.47 -0.71 2.88
C ASP A 138 9.44 0.39 1.81
N ILE A 139 8.89 1.56 2.12
CA ILE A 139 9.06 2.78 1.30
C ILE A 139 10.53 3.16 1.07
N LEU A 140 11.45 2.75 1.96
CA LEU A 140 12.89 3.02 1.84
C LEU A 140 13.64 1.98 1.00
N ALA A 141 12.95 0.98 0.45
CA ALA A 141 13.54 -0.15 -0.27
C ALA A 141 14.50 0.29 -1.39
N ARG A 142 15.59 -0.47 -1.55
CA ARG A 142 16.48 -0.37 -2.71
C ARG A 142 16.06 -1.41 -3.73
N LYS A 143 16.55 -1.28 -4.97
CA LYS A 143 16.27 -2.23 -6.06
C LYS A 143 16.50 -3.71 -5.68
N LYS A 144 17.54 -3.99 -4.89
CA LYS A 144 17.83 -5.36 -4.41
C LYS A 144 16.81 -5.92 -3.42
N ASP A 145 16.00 -5.04 -2.82
CA ASP A 145 14.98 -5.36 -1.82
C ASP A 145 13.62 -5.66 -2.48
N TYR A 146 13.39 -5.21 -3.73
CA TYR A 146 12.12 -5.36 -4.45
C TYR A 146 11.57 -6.80 -4.53
N PRO A 147 12.39 -7.86 -4.66
CA PRO A 147 11.89 -9.23 -4.61
C PRO A 147 11.19 -9.63 -3.31
N TRP A 148 11.40 -8.87 -2.23
CA TRP A 148 10.84 -9.15 -0.91
C TRP A 148 9.55 -8.40 -0.60
N LEU A 149 9.31 -7.29 -1.31
CA LEU A 149 8.15 -6.42 -1.11
C LEU A 149 6.85 -7.15 -1.50
N LEU A 150 5.77 -6.77 -0.82
CA LEU A 150 4.42 -7.29 -0.97
C LEU A 150 3.43 -6.24 -1.43
N THR A 151 3.60 -4.96 -1.12
CA THR A 151 2.67 -3.94 -1.64
C THR A 151 3.35 -2.64 -2.08
N PRO A 152 4.47 -2.72 -2.84
CA PRO A 152 5.27 -1.52 -3.15
C PRO A 152 4.53 -0.48 -4.01
N VAL A 153 3.39 -0.83 -4.59
CA VAL A 153 2.60 0.08 -5.43
C VAL A 153 2.20 1.34 -4.68
N VAL A 154 1.82 1.25 -3.41
CA VAL A 154 1.33 2.41 -2.67
C VAL A 154 2.50 3.28 -2.25
N ASP A 155 3.56 2.67 -1.73
CA ASP A 155 4.71 3.38 -1.18
C ASP A 155 5.50 4.09 -2.27
N PHE A 156 5.73 3.41 -3.42
CA PHE A 156 6.39 4.04 -4.56
C PHE A 156 5.53 5.13 -5.19
N SER A 157 4.21 4.93 -5.26
CA SER A 157 3.30 5.98 -5.75
C SER A 157 3.31 7.19 -4.81
N CYS A 158 3.24 6.96 -3.50
CA CYS A 158 3.30 7.98 -2.47
C CYS A 158 4.59 8.79 -2.59
N LEU A 159 5.74 8.10 -2.62
CA LEU A 159 7.04 8.75 -2.71
C LEU A 159 7.18 9.56 -4.02
N ASN A 160 6.78 8.99 -5.15
CA ASN A 160 6.82 9.67 -6.45
C ASN A 160 5.91 10.92 -6.49
N ILE A 161 4.66 10.78 -6.03
CA ILE A 161 3.68 11.89 -6.01
C ILE A 161 4.16 13.02 -5.11
N LEU A 162 4.58 12.70 -3.88
CA LEU A 162 4.95 13.70 -2.89
C LEU A 162 6.29 14.37 -3.20
N ALA A 163 7.24 13.64 -3.77
CA ALA A 163 8.49 14.22 -4.24
C ALA A 163 8.27 15.18 -5.43
N GLY A 164 7.26 14.91 -6.26
CA GLY A 164 6.87 15.73 -7.40
C GLY A 164 6.14 17.04 -7.04
N LEU A 165 5.69 17.21 -5.81
CA LEU A 165 5.00 18.44 -5.37
C LEU A 165 5.92 19.67 -5.48
N GLY A 166 5.33 20.81 -5.84
CA GLY A 166 6.02 22.10 -5.96
C GLY A 166 6.98 22.45 -4.80
N SER A 167 8.04 23.21 -5.10
CA SER A 167 9.13 23.53 -4.16
C SER A 167 8.71 24.36 -2.93
N MET A 168 7.52 24.94 -2.94
CA MET A 168 7.01 25.80 -1.86
C MET A 168 6.44 25.00 -0.67
N ILE A 169 6.27 23.68 -0.81
CA ILE A 169 5.72 22.82 0.25
C ILE A 169 6.82 21.95 0.82
N GLU A 170 7.01 22.03 2.13
CA GLU A 170 7.91 21.12 2.84
C GLU A 170 7.28 19.72 2.92
N SER A 171 8.01 18.71 2.45
CA SER A 171 7.56 17.33 2.42
C SER A 171 8.48 16.46 3.27
N HIS A 172 7.92 15.82 4.30
CA HIS A 172 8.64 14.95 5.22
C HIS A 172 8.17 13.52 5.08
N LEU A 173 9.08 12.58 5.36
CA LEU A 173 8.76 11.17 5.51
C LEU A 173 9.06 10.74 6.94
N ILE A 174 8.14 10.02 7.54
CA ILE A 174 8.33 9.34 8.82
C ILE A 174 8.23 7.85 8.60
N VAL A 175 9.24 7.11 9.01
CA VAL A 175 9.18 5.65 9.07
C VAL A 175 9.01 5.21 10.51
N VAL A 176 7.97 4.44 10.77
CA VAL A 176 7.63 3.90 12.09
C VAL A 176 7.98 2.41 12.13
N ALA A 177 8.70 2.02 13.18
CA ALA A 177 9.02 0.64 13.50
C ALA A 177 9.55 -0.19 12.30
N PRO A 178 10.72 0.17 11.72
CA PRO A 178 11.23 -0.53 10.54
C PRO A 178 11.30 -2.06 10.70
N GLY A 179 10.80 -2.77 9.69
CA GLY A 179 10.79 -4.23 9.52
C GLY A 179 9.55 -4.96 10.05
N VAL A 180 8.67 -4.29 10.81
CA VAL A 180 7.50 -4.94 11.44
C VAL A 180 6.44 -5.43 10.45
N ASP A 181 6.50 -5.00 9.19
CA ASP A 181 5.72 -5.50 8.06
C ASP A 181 6.24 -6.83 7.49
N GLY A 182 7.49 -7.19 7.82
CA GLY A 182 8.22 -8.36 7.34
C GLY A 182 8.55 -8.32 5.85
N GLU A 183 8.63 -7.14 5.25
CA GLU A 183 8.84 -7.00 3.80
C GLU A 183 10.31 -6.84 3.42
N ILE A 184 11.14 -6.23 4.26
CA ILE A 184 12.58 -6.12 4.02
C ILE A 184 13.36 -6.97 5.04
N PRO A 185 14.31 -7.83 4.60
CA PRO A 185 15.18 -8.56 5.51
C PRO A 185 15.90 -7.64 6.50
N CYS A 186 16.02 -8.06 7.78
CA CYS A 186 16.60 -7.23 8.84
C CYS A 186 18.00 -6.69 8.50
N ARG A 187 18.85 -7.51 7.87
CA ARG A 187 20.18 -7.10 7.43
C ARG A 187 20.10 -5.96 6.41
N ASN A 188 19.19 -6.05 5.45
CA ASN A 188 19.05 -5.04 4.40
C ASN A 188 18.50 -3.73 4.98
N LEU A 189 17.59 -3.80 5.95
CA LEU A 189 17.13 -2.62 6.70
C LEU A 189 18.28 -1.95 7.46
N GLN A 190 19.13 -2.71 8.14
CA GLN A 190 20.30 -2.14 8.82
C GLN A 190 21.21 -1.42 7.82
N GLU A 191 21.52 -2.05 6.70
CA GLU A 191 22.32 -1.41 5.64
C GLU A 191 21.66 -0.16 5.05
N ILE A 192 20.33 -0.09 4.95
CA ILE A 192 19.59 1.11 4.54
C ILE A 192 19.78 2.22 5.56
N PHE A 193 19.60 1.92 6.85
CA PHE A 193 19.73 2.93 7.90
C PHE A 193 21.17 3.41 8.08
N ASP A 194 22.17 2.51 8.02
CA ASP A 194 23.59 2.88 8.04
C ASP A 194 23.93 3.83 6.87
N GLU A 195 23.38 3.58 5.67
CA GLU A 195 23.53 4.45 4.50
C GLU A 195 22.89 5.83 4.74
N LEU A 196 21.65 5.86 5.25
CA LEU A 196 20.91 7.10 5.47
C LEU A 196 21.53 7.95 6.59
N GLU A 197 21.98 7.33 7.67
CA GLU A 197 22.73 7.99 8.74
C GLU A 197 24.08 8.51 8.24
N GLY A 198 24.84 7.70 7.49
CA GLY A 198 26.12 8.11 6.92
C GLY A 198 26.01 9.27 5.92
N LYS A 199 24.86 9.44 5.28
CA LYS A 199 24.55 10.58 4.40
C LYS A 199 23.92 11.77 5.14
N GLY A 200 23.65 11.66 6.44
CA GLY A 200 22.99 12.70 7.23
C GLY A 200 21.52 12.94 6.84
N LEU A 201 20.83 11.92 6.31
CA LEU A 201 19.45 12.02 5.84
C LEU A 201 18.42 11.66 6.92
N VAL A 202 18.84 11.02 8.01
CA VAL A 202 18.02 10.89 9.22
C VAL A 202 18.04 12.23 9.94
N LEU A 203 16.96 12.99 9.83
CA LEU A 203 16.85 14.32 10.42
C LEU A 203 16.61 14.27 11.92
N ASP A 204 15.85 13.27 12.37
CA ASP A 204 15.52 13.07 13.78
C ASP A 204 15.04 11.64 14.02
N SER A 205 15.08 11.18 15.26
CA SER A 205 14.50 9.90 15.65
C SER A 205 13.93 9.94 17.06
N GLU A 206 12.89 9.14 17.29
CA GLU A 206 12.36 8.90 18.64
C GLU A 206 12.05 7.43 18.86
N GLU A 207 12.07 7.02 20.12
CA GLU A 207 11.71 5.65 20.50
C GLU A 207 10.20 5.55 20.82
N LEU A 208 9.53 4.55 20.23
CA LEU A 208 8.21 4.10 20.62
C LEU A 208 8.25 3.49 22.02
N ARG A 209 7.63 4.20 22.97
CA ARG A 209 7.57 3.77 24.37
C ARG A 209 6.17 3.29 24.73
N LYS A 210 6.10 2.15 25.42
CA LYS A 210 4.84 1.56 25.91
C LYS A 210 3.97 2.55 26.71
N ASN A 211 4.62 3.44 27.47
CA ASN A 211 3.95 4.42 28.32
C ASN A 211 3.85 5.81 27.67
N GLY A 212 4.23 5.97 26.39
CA GLY A 212 4.08 7.23 25.66
C GLY A 212 2.63 7.49 25.28
N SER A 213 2.15 8.73 25.42
CA SER A 213 0.75 9.09 25.15
C SER A 213 0.34 8.81 23.70
N SER A 214 1.21 9.16 22.73
CA SER A 214 1.01 8.87 21.31
C SER A 214 0.84 7.37 21.07
N TYR A 215 1.72 6.55 21.65
CA TYR A 215 1.68 5.09 21.49
C TYR A 215 0.43 4.47 22.14
N GLN A 216 0.04 4.93 23.33
CA GLN A 216 -1.19 4.46 23.98
C GLN A 216 -2.45 4.82 23.17
N THR A 217 -2.48 6.00 22.56
CA THR A 217 -3.57 6.39 21.66
C THR A 217 -3.58 5.55 20.40
N TYR A 218 -2.42 5.34 19.78
CA TYR A 218 -2.25 4.41 18.65
C TYR A 218 -2.75 3.00 18.96
N GLN A 219 -2.41 2.47 20.14
CA GLN A 219 -2.84 1.15 20.59
C GLN A 219 -4.37 1.08 20.76
N ARG A 220 -4.99 2.10 21.38
CA ARG A 220 -6.45 2.18 21.53
C ARG A 220 -7.17 2.21 20.19
N VAL A 221 -6.72 3.05 19.25
CA VAL A 221 -7.29 3.14 17.90
C VAL A 221 -7.19 1.80 17.17
N ASN A 222 -6.02 1.15 17.20
CA ASN A 222 -5.84 -0.14 16.54
C ASN A 222 -6.66 -1.27 17.16
N ASN A 223 -6.81 -1.28 18.48
CA ASN A 223 -7.67 -2.24 19.17
C ASN A 223 -9.14 -2.05 18.79
N GLU A 224 -9.58 -0.81 18.65
CA GLU A 224 -10.95 -0.51 18.21
C GLU A 224 -11.17 -0.91 16.75
N ILE A 225 -10.20 -0.63 15.86
CA ILE A 225 -10.22 -1.13 14.47
C ILE A 225 -10.36 -2.65 14.47
N ASN A 226 -9.53 -3.36 15.24
CA ASN A 226 -9.58 -4.83 15.33
C ASN A 226 -10.97 -5.31 15.76
N SER A 227 -11.55 -4.66 16.78
CA SER A 227 -12.86 -5.00 17.32
C SER A 227 -13.99 -4.82 16.30
N ARG A 228 -14.05 -3.65 15.65
CA ARG A 228 -15.15 -3.30 14.72
C ARG A 228 -15.08 -4.03 13.40
N THR A 229 -13.88 -4.22 12.86
CA THR A 229 -13.68 -4.84 11.54
C THR A 229 -13.41 -6.34 11.61
N ARG A 230 -13.23 -6.90 12.82
CA ARG A 230 -12.75 -8.28 13.02
C ARG A 230 -11.44 -8.55 12.27
N SER A 231 -10.68 -7.51 11.93
CA SER A 231 -9.40 -7.61 11.25
C SER A 231 -8.28 -7.72 12.27
N TYR A 232 -7.28 -8.55 11.99
CA TYR A 232 -6.09 -8.67 12.81
C TYR A 232 -4.88 -8.23 11.99
N SER A 233 -4.22 -7.15 12.40
CA SER A 233 -2.98 -6.71 11.75
C SER A 233 -1.77 -7.37 12.38
N ASN A 234 -1.01 -8.09 11.56
CA ASN A 234 0.26 -8.62 12.00
C ASN A 234 1.28 -7.51 12.30
N THR A 235 1.27 -6.43 11.51
CA THR A 235 2.13 -5.25 11.69
C THR A 235 1.91 -4.63 13.08
N PHE A 236 0.65 -4.38 13.44
CA PHE A 236 0.30 -3.87 14.77
C PHE A 236 0.74 -4.81 15.89
N ARG A 237 0.47 -6.12 15.76
CA ARG A 237 0.93 -7.14 16.73
C ARG A 237 2.45 -7.12 16.90
N LEU A 238 3.20 -6.99 15.80
CA LEU A 238 4.66 -6.97 15.83
C LEU A 238 5.19 -5.68 16.48
N ILE A 239 4.56 -4.54 16.23
CA ILE A 239 4.86 -3.29 16.95
C ILE A 239 4.64 -3.49 18.46
N GLU A 240 3.50 -4.06 18.88
CA GLU A 240 3.24 -4.33 20.30
C GLU A 240 4.29 -5.25 20.93
N LYS A 241 4.70 -6.29 20.20
CA LYS A 241 5.75 -7.23 20.61
C LYS A 241 7.09 -6.52 20.75
N VAL A 242 7.47 -5.68 19.79
CA VAL A 242 8.72 -4.93 19.78
C VAL A 242 8.75 -3.92 20.94
N VAL A 243 7.73 -3.10 21.08
CA VAL A 243 7.64 -2.07 22.14
C VAL A 243 7.61 -2.68 23.54
N SER A 244 7.03 -3.87 23.70
CA SER A 244 6.96 -4.58 24.99
C SER A 244 8.19 -5.45 25.30
N SER A 245 9.08 -5.67 24.35
CA SER A 245 10.22 -6.59 24.48
C SER A 245 11.49 -5.88 24.96
N ASN A 246 12.26 -6.55 25.81
CA ASN A 246 13.63 -6.15 26.17
C ASN A 246 14.71 -6.93 25.40
N ARG A 247 14.31 -7.84 24.50
CA ARG A 247 15.25 -8.63 23.69
C ARG A 247 15.89 -7.74 22.62
N ALA A 248 17.17 -7.94 22.35
CA ALA A 248 17.87 -7.25 21.25
C ALA A 248 17.37 -7.68 19.86
N HIS A 249 16.97 -8.96 19.74
CA HIS A 249 16.45 -9.56 18.52
C HIS A 249 15.08 -10.20 18.77
N ILE A 250 14.19 -10.07 17.78
CA ILE A 250 12.85 -10.62 17.81
C ILE A 250 12.61 -11.37 16.51
N THR A 251 12.35 -12.66 16.62
CA THR A 251 11.92 -13.49 15.50
C THR A 251 10.41 -13.75 15.57
N ASP A 252 9.78 -13.89 14.41
CA ASP A 252 8.37 -14.20 14.26
C ASP A 252 8.08 -14.84 12.90
N THR A 253 6.80 -15.14 12.63
CA THR A 253 6.33 -15.58 11.32
C THR A 253 5.04 -14.86 10.98
N LEU A 254 5.07 -14.14 9.87
CA LEU A 254 3.88 -13.57 9.26
C LEU A 254 3.13 -14.63 8.48
N LYS A 255 1.82 -14.68 8.65
CA LYS A 255 0.94 -15.55 7.88
C LYS A 255 0.05 -14.70 7.01
N LYS A 256 0.11 -14.88 5.69
CA LYS A 256 -0.86 -14.32 4.74
C LYS A 256 -1.71 -15.44 4.15
N ARG A 257 -2.96 -15.12 3.85
CA ARG A 257 -3.84 -16.01 3.08
C ARG A 257 -3.93 -15.45 1.67
N VAL A 258 -3.85 -16.35 0.72
CA VAL A 258 -4.03 -16.04 -0.70
C VAL A 258 -5.15 -16.90 -1.20
N SER A 259 -6.11 -16.30 -1.88
CA SER A 259 -7.28 -17.00 -2.37
C SER A 259 -7.44 -16.72 -3.86
N VAL A 260 -7.73 -17.78 -4.63
CA VAL A 260 -8.14 -17.69 -6.03
C VAL A 260 -9.48 -18.41 -6.09
N LYS A 261 -10.56 -17.63 -6.26
CA LYS A 261 -11.94 -18.11 -6.12
C LYS A 261 -12.14 -18.91 -4.82
N GLU A 262 -12.62 -20.14 -4.88
CA GLU A 262 -12.93 -20.98 -3.72
C GLU A 262 -11.69 -21.59 -3.03
N ARG A 263 -10.52 -21.56 -3.66
CA ARG A 263 -9.31 -22.19 -3.12
C ARG A 263 -8.45 -21.18 -2.37
N THR A 264 -7.99 -21.57 -1.18
CA THR A 264 -7.15 -20.73 -0.31
C THR A 264 -5.86 -21.43 0.08
N TRP A 265 -4.75 -20.71 -0.03
CA TRP A 265 -3.42 -21.11 0.43
C TRP A 265 -3.00 -20.27 1.64
N LYS A 266 -2.25 -20.87 2.55
CA LYS A 266 -1.67 -20.21 3.72
C LYS A 266 -0.17 -20.08 3.49
N LEU A 267 0.30 -18.84 3.39
CA LEU A 267 1.71 -18.52 3.19
C LEU A 267 2.31 -18.10 4.52
N SER A 268 3.57 -18.47 4.76
CA SER A 268 4.31 -18.12 5.96
C SER A 268 5.62 -17.45 5.57
N PHE A 269 5.89 -16.29 6.17
CA PHE A 269 7.10 -15.51 5.92
C PHE A 269 7.83 -15.28 7.24
N PRO A 270 9.09 -15.71 7.36
CA PRO A 270 9.86 -15.44 8.56
C PRO A 270 10.10 -13.94 8.69
N VAL A 271 10.04 -13.45 9.93
CA VAL A 271 10.38 -12.07 10.27
C VAL A 271 11.46 -12.10 11.33
N ASP A 272 12.50 -11.34 11.09
CA ASP A 272 13.57 -11.08 12.04
C ASP A 272 13.69 -9.57 12.22
N LEU A 273 13.78 -9.11 13.46
CA LEU A 273 13.78 -7.70 13.82
C LEU A 273 14.92 -7.43 14.80
N ARG A 274 15.64 -6.34 14.55
CA ARG A 274 16.54 -5.75 15.53
C ARG A 274 15.77 -4.71 16.33
N SER A 275 15.57 -4.97 17.61
CA SER A 275 14.71 -4.13 18.46
C SER A 275 15.18 -2.68 18.56
N SER A 276 16.49 -2.41 18.46
CA SER A 276 17.01 -1.04 18.47
C SER A 276 16.53 -0.21 17.28
N LEU A 277 16.27 -0.86 16.13
CA LEU A 277 15.74 -0.22 14.93
C LEU A 277 14.21 -0.24 14.96
N ALA A 278 13.61 -1.40 15.20
CA ALA A 278 12.15 -1.60 15.12
C ALA A 278 11.35 -0.87 16.22
N LYS A 279 12.01 -0.34 17.26
CA LYS A 279 11.38 0.56 18.25
C LYS A 279 11.39 2.03 17.82
N GLY A 280 12.07 2.39 16.74
CA GLY A 280 12.23 3.77 16.35
C GLY A 280 11.09 4.32 15.48
N MET A 281 10.95 5.63 15.53
CA MET A 281 10.31 6.46 14.52
C MET A 281 11.37 7.42 13.98
N TYR A 282 11.52 7.49 12.66
CA TYR A 282 12.63 8.19 12.01
C TYR A 282 12.09 9.24 11.04
N LEU A 283 12.59 10.46 11.12
CA LEU A 283 12.20 11.59 10.28
C LEU A 283 13.22 11.78 9.16
N PHE A 284 12.73 11.99 7.96
CA PHE A 284 13.54 12.26 6.77
C PHE A 284 12.95 13.43 5.98
N ASP A 285 13.82 14.12 5.22
CA ASP A 285 13.37 14.95 4.11
C ASP A 285 12.95 14.04 2.95
N LEU A 286 11.68 14.12 2.55
CA LEU A 286 11.10 13.18 1.59
C LEU A 286 11.77 13.29 0.22
N LYS A 287 12.06 14.51 -0.23
CA LYS A 287 12.67 14.77 -1.54
C LYS A 287 14.10 14.25 -1.60
N SER A 288 14.85 14.39 -0.50
CA SER A 288 16.19 13.85 -0.37
C SER A 288 16.18 12.32 -0.41
N ILE A 289 15.24 11.67 0.29
CA ILE A 289 15.06 10.21 0.19
C ILE A 289 14.74 9.81 -1.25
N TYR A 290 13.77 10.44 -1.89
CA TYR A 290 13.42 10.14 -3.27
C TYR A 290 14.62 10.26 -4.22
N SER A 291 15.45 11.28 -4.06
CA SER A 291 16.62 11.53 -4.93
C SER A 291 17.70 10.43 -4.91
N ILE A 292 17.73 9.63 -3.85
CA ILE A 292 18.69 8.52 -3.69
C ILE A 292 18.05 7.15 -3.81
N ARG A 293 16.77 7.10 -4.19
CA ARG A 293 16.03 5.87 -4.45
C ARG A 293 15.71 5.79 -5.93
N ASP A 294 15.77 4.58 -6.48
CA ASP A 294 15.41 4.27 -7.87
C ASP A 294 13.88 4.16 -7.98
N ALA A 295 13.17 5.21 -7.54
CA ALA A 295 11.74 5.18 -7.23
C ALA A 295 10.88 5.94 -8.24
N GLU A 296 11.40 6.24 -9.45
CA GLU A 296 10.60 6.86 -10.49
C GLU A 296 9.46 5.93 -10.91
N PHE A 297 8.27 6.21 -10.39
CA PHE A 297 7.12 5.31 -10.46
C PHE A 297 5.88 6.09 -10.88
N SER A 298 5.84 6.43 -12.17
CA SER A 298 4.70 7.08 -12.81
C SER A 298 3.90 6.11 -13.66
N TYR A 299 2.58 6.24 -13.70
CA TYR A 299 1.70 5.41 -14.53
C TYR A 299 0.34 6.07 -14.74
N LYS A 300 -0.39 5.63 -15.76
CA LYS A 300 -1.70 6.18 -16.14
C LYS A 300 -2.89 5.47 -15.49
N ASN A 301 -2.75 4.20 -15.15
CA ASN A 301 -3.77 3.39 -14.49
C ASN A 301 -3.15 2.27 -13.67
N ILE A 302 -3.95 1.61 -12.83
CA ILE A 302 -3.44 0.61 -11.90
C ILE A 302 -2.85 -0.63 -12.59
N PHE A 303 -3.36 -1.02 -13.76
CA PHE A 303 -2.81 -2.14 -14.51
C PHE A 303 -1.40 -1.82 -15.03
N GLU A 304 -1.15 -0.60 -15.50
CA GLU A 304 0.20 -0.15 -15.86
C GLU A 304 1.13 -0.13 -14.63
N ALA A 305 0.63 0.31 -13.47
CA ALA A 305 1.41 0.29 -12.22
C ALA A 305 1.90 -1.13 -11.88
N PHE A 306 1.00 -2.11 -11.95
CA PHE A 306 1.32 -3.51 -11.76
C PHE A 306 2.42 -3.99 -12.70
N MET A 307 2.25 -3.75 -14.00
CA MET A 307 3.21 -4.18 -15.01
C MET A 307 4.60 -3.56 -14.77
N ARG A 308 4.65 -2.28 -14.42
CA ARG A 308 5.90 -1.60 -14.06
C ARG A 308 6.57 -2.22 -12.83
N LEU A 309 5.83 -2.55 -11.78
CA LEU A 309 6.40 -3.22 -10.60
C LEU A 309 7.05 -4.56 -10.96
N LYS A 310 6.40 -5.34 -11.83
CA LYS A 310 6.96 -6.61 -12.30
C LYS A 310 8.23 -6.40 -13.13
N GLN A 311 8.28 -5.36 -13.96
CA GLN A 311 9.49 -4.97 -14.69
C GLN A 311 10.62 -4.50 -13.77
N LEU A 312 10.30 -3.84 -12.66
CA LEU A 312 11.26 -3.46 -11.62
C LEU A 312 11.80 -4.66 -10.82
N GLY A 313 11.16 -5.83 -10.93
CA GLY A 313 11.54 -7.04 -10.19
C GLY A 313 10.87 -7.15 -8.81
N ALA A 314 9.73 -6.47 -8.61
CA ALA A 314 8.95 -6.63 -7.39
C ALA A 314 8.41 -8.07 -7.28
N GLY A 315 8.81 -8.75 -6.21
CA GLY A 315 8.61 -10.19 -6.06
C GLY A 315 7.21 -10.56 -5.56
N GLY A 316 6.48 -9.65 -4.94
CA GLY A 316 5.09 -9.84 -4.52
C GLY A 316 4.34 -8.51 -4.56
N THR A 317 3.07 -8.55 -4.91
CA THR A 317 2.16 -7.40 -4.83
C THR A 317 0.83 -7.86 -4.20
N GLU A 318 0.14 -7.06 -3.38
CA GLU A 318 -1.21 -7.42 -2.89
C GLU A 318 -2.26 -7.45 -4.01
N ILE A 319 -1.88 -6.92 -5.17
CA ILE A 319 -2.62 -7.02 -6.42
C ILE A 319 -2.32 -8.33 -7.17
N ASP A 320 -1.25 -9.07 -6.79
CA ASP A 320 -1.04 -10.42 -7.25
C ASP A 320 -2.25 -11.26 -6.84
N LEU A 321 -2.79 -12.00 -7.80
CA LEU A 321 -3.95 -12.87 -7.63
C LEU A 321 -5.24 -12.12 -7.32
N SER A 322 -5.32 -10.86 -7.79
CA SER A 322 -6.51 -10.03 -7.75
C SER A 322 -7.02 -9.70 -9.15
N PHE A 323 -8.29 -9.33 -9.22
CA PHE A 323 -8.85 -8.71 -10.42
C PHE A 323 -8.56 -7.22 -10.42
N VAL A 324 -8.06 -6.72 -11.54
CA VAL A 324 -7.85 -5.29 -11.75
C VAL A 324 -8.57 -4.85 -13.03
N PRO A 325 -9.06 -3.61 -13.08
CA PRO A 325 -9.63 -3.07 -14.31
C PRO A 325 -8.55 -2.82 -15.36
N GLY A 326 -8.81 -3.19 -16.61
CA GLY A 326 -7.95 -2.84 -17.75
C GLY A 326 -8.10 -1.38 -18.17
N SER A 327 -9.30 -0.80 -18.02
CA SER A 327 -9.56 0.62 -18.25
C SER A 327 -10.74 1.16 -17.43
N ILE A 328 -10.83 2.49 -17.34
CA ILE A 328 -11.93 3.24 -16.73
C ILE A 328 -12.44 4.25 -17.75
N ASP A 329 -13.70 4.14 -18.14
CA ASP A 329 -14.32 4.99 -19.17
C ASP A 329 -15.72 5.41 -18.71
N GLY A 330 -16.01 6.72 -18.74
CA GLY A 330 -17.31 7.26 -18.33
C GLY A 330 -17.71 6.99 -16.87
N GLY A 331 -16.77 6.57 -16.00
CA GLY A 331 -17.08 6.14 -14.63
C GLY A 331 -17.42 4.65 -14.51
N GLU A 332 -17.28 3.88 -15.59
CA GLU A 332 -17.44 2.43 -15.62
C GLU A 332 -16.10 1.74 -15.91
N TYR A 333 -15.90 0.56 -15.31
CA TYR A 333 -14.71 -0.26 -15.55
C TYR A 333 -14.96 -1.22 -16.71
N LYS A 334 -13.98 -1.32 -17.61
CA LYS A 334 -13.99 -2.26 -18.73
C LYS A 334 -12.77 -3.19 -18.65
N ASP A 335 -12.94 -4.38 -19.22
CA ASP A 335 -11.86 -5.34 -19.44
C ASP A 335 -11.12 -5.75 -18.16
N THR A 336 -11.85 -6.36 -17.21
CA THR A 336 -11.21 -6.85 -15.97
C THR A 336 -10.25 -7.99 -16.29
N VAL A 337 -9.06 -7.92 -15.71
CA VAL A 337 -7.99 -8.89 -15.89
C VAL A 337 -7.63 -9.48 -14.53
N PHE A 338 -7.46 -10.79 -14.48
CA PHE A 338 -6.96 -11.48 -13.31
C PHE A 338 -5.44 -11.55 -13.33
N LEU A 339 -4.78 -11.00 -12.33
CA LEU A 339 -3.32 -10.99 -12.24
C LEU A 339 -2.83 -12.33 -11.65
N LEU A 340 -2.65 -13.36 -12.48
CA LEU A 340 -2.21 -14.68 -12.05
C LEU A 340 -0.67 -14.73 -11.88
N THR A 341 -0.15 -13.91 -10.98
CA THR A 341 1.30 -13.69 -10.81
C THR A 341 1.71 -13.90 -9.36
N PRO A 342 1.70 -15.15 -8.86
CA PRO A 342 2.03 -15.41 -7.47
C PRO A 342 3.41 -14.82 -7.07
N PRO A 343 3.64 -14.49 -5.79
CA PRO A 343 4.92 -13.94 -5.37
C PRO A 343 6.09 -14.92 -5.46
N ASP A 344 7.28 -14.47 -5.84
CA ASP A 344 8.48 -15.31 -6.02
C ASP A 344 8.98 -15.97 -4.74
N ARG A 345 8.68 -15.33 -3.61
CA ARG A 345 9.08 -15.77 -2.28
C ARG A 345 8.24 -16.93 -1.70
N ILE A 346 7.26 -17.44 -2.46
CA ILE A 346 6.48 -18.61 -2.03
C ILE A 346 7.13 -19.89 -2.57
N GLU A 347 6.96 -21.00 -1.85
CA GLU A 347 7.50 -22.30 -2.26
C GLU A 347 7.04 -22.68 -3.68
N ASP A 348 7.96 -23.18 -4.51
CA ASP A 348 7.71 -23.52 -5.92
C ASP A 348 6.52 -24.47 -6.11
N THR A 349 6.33 -25.43 -5.19
CA THR A 349 5.20 -26.37 -5.23
C THR A 349 3.87 -25.65 -5.04
N VAL A 350 3.82 -24.68 -4.12
CA VAL A 350 2.65 -23.84 -3.85
C VAL A 350 2.41 -22.87 -5.00
N ARG A 351 3.49 -22.26 -5.52
CA ARG A 351 3.45 -21.37 -6.69
C ARG A 351 2.83 -22.06 -7.90
N LYS A 352 3.36 -23.24 -8.24
CA LYS A 352 2.84 -24.06 -9.34
C LYS A 352 1.37 -24.42 -9.13
N ALA A 353 0.98 -24.83 -7.92
CA ALA A 353 -0.40 -25.17 -7.62
C ALA A 353 -1.38 -23.99 -7.76
N ILE A 354 -0.94 -22.75 -7.47
CA ILE A 354 -1.72 -21.53 -7.69
C ILE A 354 -1.88 -21.28 -9.19
N LEU A 355 -0.77 -21.29 -9.94
CA LEU A 355 -0.76 -21.08 -11.39
C LEU A 355 -1.66 -22.08 -12.12
N GLU A 356 -1.50 -23.38 -11.85
CA GLU A 356 -2.30 -24.45 -12.48
C GLU A 356 -3.80 -24.29 -12.17
N HIS A 357 -4.15 -23.88 -10.95
CA HIS A 357 -5.54 -23.64 -10.58
C HIS A 357 -6.13 -22.44 -11.32
N GLY A 358 -5.44 -21.30 -11.36
CA GLY A 358 -5.91 -20.10 -12.07
C GLY A 358 -6.01 -20.30 -13.58
N ILE A 359 -5.05 -20.99 -14.19
CA ILE A 359 -5.09 -21.33 -15.62
C ILE A 359 -6.27 -22.25 -15.93
N ARG A 360 -6.54 -23.24 -15.06
CA ARG A 360 -7.72 -24.11 -15.22
C ARG A 360 -9.03 -23.32 -15.19
N LEU A 361 -9.19 -22.40 -14.23
CA LEU A 361 -10.36 -21.52 -14.15
C LEU A 361 -10.51 -20.65 -15.40
N THR A 362 -9.38 -20.15 -15.94
CA THR A 362 -9.38 -19.40 -17.20
C THR A 362 -9.82 -20.27 -18.37
N ALA A 363 -9.31 -21.50 -18.47
CA ALA A 363 -9.69 -22.45 -19.51
C ALA A 363 -11.15 -22.91 -19.42
N GLN A 364 -11.75 -22.85 -18.24
CA GLN A 364 -13.17 -23.15 -17.98
C GLN A 364 -14.09 -21.95 -18.25
N GLY A 365 -13.54 -20.74 -18.41
CA GLY A 365 -14.31 -19.51 -18.61
C GLY A 365 -14.75 -18.82 -17.30
N ASP A 366 -14.39 -19.36 -16.14
CA ASP A 366 -14.66 -18.75 -14.82
C ASP A 366 -13.84 -17.48 -14.57
N ILE A 367 -12.70 -17.37 -15.28
CA ILE A 367 -11.88 -16.16 -15.37
C ILE A 367 -11.77 -15.81 -16.85
N GLN A 368 -12.25 -14.63 -17.23
CA GLN A 368 -12.27 -14.21 -18.64
C GLN A 368 -10.87 -14.07 -19.23
N CYS A 369 -9.95 -13.47 -18.47
CA CYS A 369 -8.58 -13.21 -18.87
C CYS A 369 -7.66 -13.30 -17.65
N SER A 370 -6.57 -14.06 -17.77
CA SER A 370 -5.50 -14.09 -16.78
C SER A 370 -4.18 -13.60 -17.37
N VAL A 371 -3.48 -12.76 -16.62
CA VAL A 371 -2.09 -12.35 -16.92
C VAL A 371 -1.12 -13.22 -16.13
N ILE A 372 -0.18 -13.84 -16.83
CA ILE A 372 0.93 -14.61 -16.24
C ILE A 372 2.27 -13.98 -16.65
N LEU A 373 3.28 -14.10 -15.81
CA LEU A 373 4.63 -13.62 -16.13
C LEU A 373 5.35 -14.59 -17.06
N GLU A 374 6.28 -14.07 -17.88
CA GLU A 374 7.08 -14.91 -18.80
C GLU A 374 7.76 -16.07 -18.07
N LYS A 375 8.42 -15.77 -16.95
CA LYS A 375 9.14 -16.76 -16.15
C LYS A 375 8.26 -17.92 -15.65
N ASP A 376 6.96 -17.67 -15.48
CA ASP A 376 6.01 -18.67 -14.99
C ASP A 376 5.48 -19.57 -16.11
N ARG A 377 5.54 -19.11 -17.37
CA ARG A 377 5.05 -19.83 -18.54
C ARG A 377 5.73 -21.17 -18.71
N HIS A 378 7.06 -21.22 -18.56
CA HIS A 378 7.82 -22.45 -18.77
C HIS A 378 7.55 -23.53 -17.71
N GLY A 379 6.99 -23.15 -16.56
CA GLY A 379 6.66 -24.07 -15.46
C GLY A 379 5.28 -24.72 -15.54
N ILE A 380 4.44 -24.31 -16.51
CA ILE A 380 3.03 -24.71 -16.58
C ILE A 380 2.62 -25.20 -17.97
N ASN A 381 1.78 -26.24 -18.00
CA ASN A 381 1.17 -26.72 -19.23
C ASN A 381 -0.06 -25.86 -19.55
N LEU A 382 0.02 -25.04 -20.60
CA LEU A 382 -1.12 -24.24 -21.05
C LEU A 382 -2.10 -25.12 -21.85
N PRO A 383 -3.39 -25.17 -21.49
CA PRO A 383 -4.42 -25.84 -22.27
C PRO A 383 -4.48 -25.31 -23.71
N SER A 384 -4.68 -26.19 -24.69
CA SER A 384 -4.75 -25.84 -26.12
C SER A 384 -5.95 -24.97 -26.49
N ASN A 385 -6.94 -24.87 -25.60
CA ASN A 385 -8.13 -24.03 -25.75
C ASN A 385 -7.96 -22.62 -25.16
N LEU A 386 -6.74 -22.23 -24.76
CA LEU A 386 -6.42 -20.86 -24.39
C LEU A 386 -5.77 -20.13 -25.57
N ASP A 387 -6.27 -18.93 -25.84
CA ASP A 387 -5.55 -17.94 -26.63
C ASP A 387 -4.42 -17.38 -25.76
N VAL A 388 -3.20 -17.37 -26.27
CA VAL A 388 -2.02 -16.82 -25.60
C VAL A 388 -1.51 -15.64 -26.42
N HIS A 389 -1.50 -14.46 -25.81
CA HIS A 389 -0.99 -13.25 -26.43
C HIS A 389 0.26 -12.77 -25.69
N GLU A 390 1.37 -12.67 -26.43
CA GLU A 390 2.64 -12.18 -25.89
C GLU A 390 2.63 -10.66 -25.75
N LYS A 391 3.07 -10.20 -24.59
CA LYS A 391 3.32 -8.79 -24.27
C LYS A 391 4.73 -8.67 -23.67
N PRO A 392 5.36 -7.48 -23.69
CA PRO A 392 6.66 -7.29 -23.05
C PRO A 392 6.64 -7.69 -21.56
N GLY A 393 7.25 -8.85 -21.25
CA GLY A 393 7.39 -9.39 -19.90
C GLY A 393 6.21 -10.22 -19.36
N CYS A 394 5.12 -10.41 -20.12
CA CYS A 394 3.96 -11.21 -19.68
C CYS A 394 3.16 -11.82 -20.85
N PHE A 395 2.20 -12.68 -20.50
CA PHE A 395 1.19 -13.18 -21.43
C PHE A 395 -0.21 -12.92 -20.91
N ASP A 396 -1.11 -12.54 -21.81
CA ASP A 396 -2.54 -12.69 -21.58
C ASP A 396 -2.96 -14.10 -22.01
N THR A 397 -3.75 -14.74 -21.16
CA THR A 397 -4.41 -16.01 -21.47
C THR A 397 -5.93 -15.81 -21.42
N ALA A 398 -6.62 -16.14 -22.51
CA ALA A 398 -8.07 -15.96 -22.63
C ALA A 398 -8.75 -17.22 -23.18
N HIS A 399 -9.98 -17.46 -22.76
CA HIS A 399 -10.78 -18.59 -23.27
C HIS A 399 -11.21 -18.35 -24.72
N PHE A 400 -10.95 -19.31 -25.62
CA PHE A 400 -11.12 -19.22 -27.08
C PHE A 400 -12.47 -18.64 -27.57
N CYS A 401 -13.56 -18.83 -26.81
CA CYS A 401 -14.92 -18.39 -27.20
C CYS A 401 -15.21 -16.88 -27.02
N THR A 402 -14.38 -16.10 -26.32
CA THR A 402 -14.68 -14.67 -26.05
C THR A 402 -14.25 -13.70 -27.16
N ARG A 403 -13.60 -14.17 -28.24
CA ARG A 403 -13.17 -13.31 -29.36
C ARG A 403 -14.30 -12.63 -30.16
N ARG A 404 -15.57 -13.00 -29.97
CA ARG A 404 -16.66 -12.24 -30.62
C ARG A 404 -16.87 -10.84 -30.03
N THR A 405 -16.27 -10.49 -28.89
CA THR A 405 -16.49 -9.18 -28.23
C THR A 405 -15.22 -8.36 -27.95
N LEU A 406 -14.00 -8.91 -28.07
CA LEU A 406 -12.76 -8.22 -27.67
C LEU A 406 -11.97 -7.52 -28.81
N ASN A 407 -12.50 -7.44 -30.03
CA ASN A 407 -11.81 -6.86 -31.19
C ASN A 407 -11.65 -5.31 -31.19
N THR A 408 -11.84 -4.62 -30.06
CA THR A 408 -11.68 -3.15 -29.97
C THR A 408 -10.46 -2.68 -29.16
N LEU A 409 -9.60 -3.58 -28.69
CA LEU A 409 -8.33 -3.20 -28.04
C LEU A 409 -7.17 -3.33 -29.03
N ARG A 410 -6.97 -2.32 -29.88
CA ARG A 410 -5.67 -2.00 -30.48
C ARG A 410 -5.31 -0.56 -30.10
N PRO A 411 -4.01 -0.27 -29.83
CA PRO A 411 -3.57 1.02 -29.31
C PRO A 411 -3.86 2.19 -30.23
#